data_AF-A0A7C1YZA9-F1
#
_entry.id   AF-A0A7C1YZA9-F1
#
_cell.length_a   1.000
_cell.length_b   1.000
_cell.length_c   1.000
_cell.angle_alpha   90.00
_cell.angle_beta   90.00
_cell.angle_gamma   90.00
#
_symmetry.space_group_name_H-M   'P 1'
#
loop_
_entity.id
_entity.type
_entity.pdbx_description
1 polymer ?
#
loop_
_entity_poly.entity_id
_entity_poly.type
_entity_poly.pdbx_seq_one_letter_code
_entity_poly.pdbx_strand_id
1 'polypeptide(L)'
;MEFGILAALILSYISYGIYICFKNYFAERHNNIINLHKANCLSTYFTFIDSADDNTRQAILQYATQTIYSHQPTGYSGRGSDGTSNPNPIVEIVKNVAAPNAGE
;
A
#
# COMPACT_ATOMS: atom_id res chain seq x y z
N MET A 1 -0.94 11.98 50.33
CA MET A 1 -0.12 11.27 49.34
C MET A 1 -0.88 10.18 48.61
N GLU A 2 -1.77 9.43 49.29
CA GLU A 2 -2.50 8.29 48.72
C GLU A 2 -3.37 8.62 47.49
N PHE A 3 -4.11 9.73 47.50
CA PHE A 3 -4.93 10.16 46.34
C PHE A 3 -4.09 10.55 45.12
N GLY A 4 -2.87 11.05 45.32
CA GLY A 4 -1.97 11.43 44.22
C GLY A 4 -1.43 10.21 43.46
N ILE A 5 -1.14 9.13 44.18
CA ILE A 5 -0.65 7.87 43.60
C ILE A 5 -1.76 7.24 42.75
N LEU A 6 -2.99 7.18 43.26
CA LEU A 6 -4.16 6.67 42.53
C LEU A 6 -4.43 7.47 41.24
N ALA A 7 -4.41 8.81 41.32
CA ALA A 7 -4.60 9.65 40.14
C ALA A 7 -3.50 9.45 39.09
N ALA A 8 -2.24 9.30 39.51
CA ALA A 8 -1.12 9.03 38.61
C ALA A 8 -1.23 7.66 37.93
N LEU A 9 -1.68 6.62 38.66
CA LEU A 9 -1.91 5.29 38.10
C LEU A 9 -3.03 5.31 37.05
N ILE A 10 -4.15 5.98 37.34
CA ILE A 10 -5.27 6.12 36.41
C ILE A 10 -4.83 6.88 35.15
N LEU A 11 -4.08 7.97 35.30
CA LEU A 11 -3.59 8.76 34.18
C LEU A 11 -2.57 7.99 33.33
N SER A 12 -1.69 7.20 33.97
CA SER A 12 -0.77 6.29 33.27
C SER A 12 -1.52 5.22 32.50
N TYR A 13 -2.58 4.65 33.07
CA TYR A 13 -3.39 3.63 32.40
C TYR A 13 -4.12 4.19 31.17
N ILE A 14 -4.76 5.35 31.30
CA ILE A 14 -5.47 6.01 30.19
C ILE A 14 -4.51 6.41 29.07
N SER A 15 -3.37 7.02 29.41
CA SER A 15 -2.36 7.40 28.40
C SER A 15 -1.82 6.18 27.63
N TYR A 16 -1.62 5.05 28.31
CA TYR A 16 -1.23 3.80 27.66
C TYR A 16 -2.32 3.25 26.73
N GLY A 17 -3.59 3.28 27.16
CA GLY A 17 -4.72 2.88 26.33
C GLY A 17 -4.84 3.72 25.05
N ILE A 18 -4.69 5.04 25.16
CA ILE A 18 -4.68 5.96 24.03
C ILE A 18 -3.52 5.64 23.07
N TYR A 19 -2.33 5.36 23.59
CA TYR A 19 -1.17 4.99 22.79
C TYR A 19 -1.43 3.73 21.94
N ILE A 20 -2.06 2.70 22.51
CA ILE A 20 -2.43 1.48 21.78
C ILE A 20 -3.48 1.80 20.70
N CYS A 21 -4.52 2.57 21.05
CA CYS A 21 -5.54 2.99 20.09
C CYS A 21 -4.93 3.74 18.90
N PHE A 22 -3.97 4.64 19.13
CA PHE A 22 -3.25 5.31 18.05
C PHE A 22 -2.57 4.31 17.12
N LYS A 23 -1.79 3.36 17.66
CA LYS A 23 -1.11 2.35 16.84
C LYS A 23 -2.10 1.51 16.01
N ASN A 24 -3.20 1.09 16.62
CA ASN A 24 -4.23 0.33 15.92
C ASN A 24 -4.90 1.16 14.83
N TYR A 25 -5.16 2.44 15.08
CA TYR A 25 -5.71 3.35 14.08
C TYR A 25 -4.79 3.48 12.85
N PHE A 26 -3.48 3.66 13.03
CA PHE A 26 -2.54 3.69 11.90
C PHE A 26 -2.58 2.39 11.09
N ALA A 27 -2.62 1.23 11.75
CA ALA A 27 -2.70 -0.07 11.09
C ALA A 27 -4.03 -0.27 10.33
N GLU A 28 -5.16 0.12 10.92
CA GLU A 28 -6.47 0.06 10.24
C GLU A 28 -6.52 0.97 9.03
N ARG A 29 -6.00 2.20 9.14
CA ARG A 29 -5.94 3.14 8.00
C ARG A 29 -5.04 2.62 6.89
N HIS A 30 -3.90 2.03 7.21
CA HIS A 30 -3.03 1.35 6.25
C HIS A 30 -3.79 0.24 5.51
N ASN A 31 -4.41 -0.67 6.25
CA ASN A 31 -5.18 -1.80 5.68
C ASN A 31 -6.35 -1.31 4.83
N ASN A 32 -7.05 -0.26 5.27
CA ASN A 32 -8.16 0.32 4.53
C ASN A 32 -7.71 0.88 3.17
N ILE A 33 -6.58 1.61 3.12
CA ILE A 33 -6.04 2.16 1.88
C ILE A 33 -5.59 1.04 0.94
N ILE A 34 -4.90 0.03 1.45
CA ILE A 34 -4.48 -1.14 0.66
C ILE A 34 -5.68 -1.86 0.07
N ASN A 35 -6.71 -2.11 0.87
CA ASN A 35 -7.92 -2.80 0.40
C ASN A 35 -8.67 -1.97 -0.64
N LEU A 36 -8.72 -0.65 -0.48
CA LEU A 36 -9.28 0.26 -1.46
C LEU A 36 -8.49 0.24 -2.78
N HIS A 37 -7.16 0.24 -2.72
CA HIS A 37 -6.31 0.13 -3.91
C HIS A 37 -6.54 -1.19 -4.66
N LYS A 38 -6.63 -2.31 -3.94
CA LYS A 38 -6.95 -3.63 -4.52
C LYS A 38 -8.33 -3.63 -5.19
N ALA A 39 -9.34 -3.05 -4.52
CA ALA A 39 -10.69 -2.93 -5.08
C ALA A 39 -10.72 -2.06 -6.35
N ASN A 40 -10.00 -0.93 -6.34
CA ASN A 40 -9.90 -0.05 -7.51
C ASN A 40 -9.20 -0.73 -8.69
N CYS A 41 -8.12 -1.47 -8.44
CA CYS A 41 -7.40 -2.24 -9.47
C CYS A 41 -8.30 -3.32 -10.10
N LEU A 42 -9.08 -4.02 -9.28
CA LEU A 42 -10.03 -5.02 -9.78
C LEU A 42 -11.15 -4.36 -10.60
N SER A 43 -11.65 -3.21 -10.16
CA SER A 43 -12.68 -2.46 -10.89
C SER A 43 -12.18 -2.01 -12.27
N THR A 44 -10.97 -1.45 -12.35
CA THR A 44 -10.41 -1.00 -13.64
C THR A 44 -10.06 -2.18 -14.54
N TYR A 45 -9.62 -3.31 -13.98
CA TYR A 45 -9.42 -4.55 -14.72
C TYR A 45 -10.67 -4.98 -15.49
N PHE A 46 -11.84 -4.98 -14.85
CA PHE A 46 -13.10 -5.34 -15.51
C PHE A 46 -13.52 -4.35 -16.60
N THR A 47 -13.22 -3.07 -16.46
CA THR A 47 -13.47 -2.09 -17.52
C THR A 47 -12.55 -2.32 -18.72
N PHE A 48 -11.26 -2.60 -18.48
CA PHE A 48 -10.30 -2.77 -19.57
C PHE A 48 -10.50 -4.09 -20.32
N ILE A 49 -10.84 -5.17 -19.63
CA ILE A 49 -11.00 -6.50 -20.23
C ILE A 49 -12.22 -6.63 -21.16
N ASP A 50 -13.22 -5.76 -20.98
CA ASP A 50 -14.40 -5.66 -21.85
C ASP A 50 -14.06 -5.03 -23.20
N SER A 51 -13.11 -4.09 -23.20
CA SER A 51 -12.66 -3.36 -24.40
C SER A 51 -11.43 -3.94 -25.09
N ALA A 52 -10.83 -5.00 -24.55
CA ALA A 52 -9.50 -5.49 -24.95
C ALA A 52 -9.55 -6.79 -25.76
N ASP A 53 -8.62 -6.92 -26.71
CA ASP A 53 -8.34 -8.14 -27.46
C ASP A 53 -7.68 -9.23 -26.58
N ASP A 54 -7.75 -10.50 -26.99
CA ASP A 54 -7.28 -11.65 -26.20
C ASP A 54 -5.79 -11.57 -25.79
N ASN A 55 -4.93 -11.00 -26.65
CA ASN A 55 -3.52 -10.78 -26.33
C ASN A 55 -3.33 -9.69 -25.26
N THR A 56 -4.10 -8.59 -25.35
CA THR A 56 -4.03 -7.48 -24.40
C THR A 56 -4.65 -7.86 -23.05
N ARG A 57 -5.68 -8.69 -23.06
CA ARG A 57 -6.34 -9.25 -21.88
C ARG A 57 -5.39 -10.01 -20.96
N GLN A 58 -4.49 -10.83 -21.51
CA GLN A 58 -3.50 -11.57 -20.72
C GLN A 58 -2.47 -10.64 -20.07
N ALA A 59 -1.98 -9.64 -20.80
CA ALA A 59 -1.04 -8.65 -20.27
C ALA A 59 -1.68 -7.80 -19.16
N ILE A 60 -2.92 -7.36 -19.34
CA ILE A 60 -3.68 -6.62 -18.34
C ILE A 60 -3.90 -7.47 -17.07
N LEU A 61 -4.23 -8.76 -17.21
CA LEU A 61 -4.37 -9.67 -16.08
C LEU A 61 -3.05 -9.83 -15.30
N GLN A 62 -1.94 -10.02 -16.00
CA GLN A 62 -0.62 -10.14 -15.36
C GLN A 62 -0.27 -8.86 -14.59
N TYR A 63 -0.50 -7.70 -15.17
CA TYR A 63 -0.22 -6.43 -14.52
C TYR A 63 -1.16 -6.14 -13.34
N ALA A 64 -2.46 -6.45 -13.48
CA ALA A 64 -3.44 -6.32 -12.41
C ALA A 64 -3.11 -7.23 -11.22
N THR A 65 -2.76 -8.50 -11.49
CA THR A 65 -2.36 -9.44 -10.42
C THR A 65 -1.09 -8.99 -9.71
N GLN A 66 -0.08 -8.52 -10.44
CA GLN A 66 1.13 -7.95 -9.84
C GLN A 66 0.80 -6.74 -8.95
N THR A 67 -0.06 -5.84 -9.42
CA THR A 67 -0.46 -4.65 -8.65
C THR A 67 -1.25 -5.03 -7.40
N ILE A 68 -2.21 -5.96 -7.50
CA ILE A 68 -3.02 -6.44 -6.38
C ILE A 68 -2.17 -7.11 -5.31
N TYR A 69 -1.14 -7.89 -5.68
CA TYR A 69 -0.29 -8.61 -4.71
C TYR A 69 0.97 -7.84 -4.31
N SER A 70 1.26 -6.70 -4.94
CA SER A 70 2.41 -5.87 -4.57
C SER A 70 2.24 -5.25 -3.17
N HIS A 71 3.34 -5.16 -2.42
CA HIS A 71 3.34 -4.54 -1.10
C HIS A 71 3.50 -3.03 -1.26
N GLN A 72 2.40 -2.29 -1.20
CA GLN A 72 2.41 -0.84 -1.44
C GLN A 72 2.72 -0.07 -0.14
N PRO A 73 3.78 0.76 -0.10
CA PRO A 73 4.03 1.65 1.04
C PRO A 73 2.89 2.65 1.15
N THR A 74 2.35 2.85 2.35
CA THR A 74 1.37 3.92 2.61
C THR A 74 1.97 4.94 3.57
N GLY A 75 1.44 6.17 3.59
CA GLY A 75 1.83 7.17 4.58
C GLY A 75 1.52 6.79 6.05
N TYR A 76 0.82 5.68 6.27
CA TYR A 76 0.52 5.10 7.58
C TYR A 76 1.48 3.95 7.95
N SER A 77 2.31 3.47 7.02
CA SER A 77 3.37 2.50 7.27
C SER A 77 4.53 3.22 7.96
N GLY A 78 5.04 2.67 9.07
CA GLY A 78 6.17 3.26 9.77
C GLY A 78 7.38 3.45 8.83
N ARG A 79 8.14 4.54 9.02
CA ARG A 79 9.30 4.99 8.20
C ARG A 79 10.44 3.98 7.96
N GLY A 80 10.28 2.71 8.32
CA GLY A 80 11.29 1.65 8.19
C GLY A 80 10.80 0.32 7.61
N SER A 81 9.56 0.20 7.11
CA SER A 81 9.05 -1.09 6.60
C SER A 81 9.27 -1.34 5.10
N ASP A 82 9.68 -0.33 4.31
CA ASP A 82 9.48 -0.37 2.86
C ASP A 82 10.79 -0.22 2.05
N GLY A 83 11.80 -1.00 2.42
CA GLY A 83 13.07 -1.11 1.70
C GLY A 83 13.10 -2.15 0.59
N THR A 84 11.96 -2.62 0.07
CA THR A 84 11.93 -3.72 -0.90
C THR A 84 10.99 -3.41 -2.07
N SER A 85 11.58 -2.76 -3.07
CA SER A 85 11.37 -3.01 -4.50
C SER A 85 9.95 -3.34 -4.95
N ASN A 86 9.12 -2.32 -5.14
CA ASN A 86 8.17 -2.36 -6.24
C ASN A 86 8.90 -1.77 -7.47
N PRO A 87 9.13 -2.54 -8.55
CA PRO A 87 9.58 -1.95 -9.80
C PRO A 87 8.45 -1.03 -10.25
N ASN A 88 8.64 0.27 -10.07
CA ASN A 88 7.70 1.27 -10.55
C ASN A 88 7.72 1.13 -12.08
N PRO A 89 6.64 0.67 -12.73
CA PRO A 89 6.66 0.33 -14.17
C PRO A 89 6.96 1.56 -15.05
N ILE A 90 6.76 2.76 -14.50
CA ILE A 90 7.18 4.04 -15.10
C ILE A 90 8.71 4.09 -15.28
N VAL A 91 9.49 3.54 -14.34
CA VAL A 91 10.96 3.50 -14.43
C VAL A 91 11.43 2.53 -15.53
N GLU A 92 10.71 1.43 -15.75
CA GLU A 92 11.03 0.50 -16.86
C GLU A 92 10.63 1.08 -18.22
N ILE A 93 9.48 1.74 -18.33
CA ILE A 93 9.05 2.42 -19.55
C ILE A 93 10.02 3.55 -19.91
N VAL A 94 10.48 4.33 -18.93
CA VAL A 94 11.49 5.38 -19.17
C VAL A 94 12.84 4.80 -19.56
N LYS A 95 13.27 3.67 -18.99
CA LYS A 95 14.51 2.99 -19.41
C LYS A 95 14.43 2.49 -20.86
N ASN A 96 13.30 1.94 -21.27
CA ASN A 96 13.10 1.45 -22.64
C ASN A 96 12.94 2.59 -23.66
N VAL A 97 12.40 3.75 -23.25
CA VAL A 97 12.29 4.95 -24.11
C VAL A 97 13.60 5.75 -24.15
N ALA A 98 14.37 5.77 -23.07
CA ALA A 98 15.67 6.45 -22.99
C ALA A 98 16.81 5.65 -23.64
N ALA A 99 16.61 4.36 -23.93
CA ALA A 99 17.52 3.54 -24.72
C ALA A 99 16.94 3.23 -26.10
N PRO A 100 16.78 4.22 -27.00
CA PRO A 100 16.55 3.93 -28.40
C PRO A 100 17.86 3.41 -29.00
N ASN A 101 17.90 2.11 -29.31
CA ASN A 101 18.86 1.46 -30.20
C ASN A 101 20.34 1.41 -29.73
N ALA A 102 20.73 0.29 -29.13
CA ALA A 102 22.10 -0.21 -29.20
C ALA A 102 22.02 -1.71 -29.51
N GLY A 103 21.92 -2.03 -30.80
CA GLY A 103 21.77 -3.39 -31.31
C GLY A 103 21.60 -3.39 -32.83
N GLU A 104 22.66 -2.99 -33.53
CA GLU A 104 23.13 -3.75 -34.70
C GLU A 104 24.00 -4.91 -34.20
#